data_AF-A0A6B2C0B5-F1
#
_entry.id   AF-A0A6B2C0B5-F1
#
_cell.length_a   1.000
_cell.length_b   1.000
_cell.length_c   1.000
_cell.angle_alpha   90.00
_cell.angle_beta   90.00
_cell.angle_gamma   90.00
#
_symmetry.space_group_name_H-M   'P 1'
#
loop_
_entity.id
_entity.type
_entity.pdbx_description
1 polymer ?
#
loop_
_entity_poly.entity_id
_entity_poly.type
_entity_poly.pdbx_seq_one_letter_code
_entity_poly.pdbx_strand_id
1 'polypeptide(L)'
;MCWGVPGVLIDMEPEKGIARVDFGDGVPREVLIGITGERLERGSLVIVHAGVIISTIDEKGLVETYSLLSDLMREAGEQEDEGMRSYYDYLLRLSRQLRGGDSS
;
A
#
# COMPACT_ATOMS: atom_id res chain seq x y z
N MET A 1 -17.36 3.04 -8.91
CA MET A 1 -16.03 2.90 -9.55
C MET A 1 -15.02 2.95 -8.41
N CYS A 2 -14.46 1.82 -8.01
CA CYS A 2 -13.60 1.75 -6.83
C CYS A 2 -12.22 1.28 -7.27
N TRP A 3 -11.22 2.14 -7.14
CA TRP A 3 -9.81 1.84 -7.39
C TRP A 3 -9.23 1.16 -6.14
N GLY A 4 -8.37 0.14 -6.31
CA GLY A 4 -7.69 -0.49 -5.18
C GLY A 4 -6.63 0.47 -4.62
N VAL A 5 -6.68 0.79 -3.33
CA VAL A 5 -5.78 1.76 -2.71
C VAL A 5 -4.57 1.01 -2.13
N PRO A 6 -3.33 1.38 -2.53
CA PRO A 6 -2.13 0.85 -1.91
C PRO A 6 -2.05 1.16 -0.41
N GLY A 7 -1.43 0.31 0.38
CA GLY A 7 -1.22 0.54 1.80
C GLY A 7 -0.08 -0.31 2.33
N VAL A 8 0.40 0.02 3.54
CA VAL A 8 1.44 -0.74 4.23
C VAL A 8 0.82 -1.56 5.35
N LEU A 9 1.09 -2.86 5.37
CA LEU A 9 0.68 -3.74 6.45
C LEU A 9 1.47 -3.42 7.73
N ILE A 10 0.76 -2.96 8.77
CA ILE A 10 1.35 -2.61 10.07
C ILE A 10 1.32 -3.80 11.02
N ASP A 11 0.25 -4.56 10.99
CA ASP A 11 0.03 -5.70 11.88
C ASP A 11 -1.00 -6.66 11.28
N MET A 12 -1.01 -7.92 11.71
CA MET A 12 -1.98 -8.90 11.25
C MET A 12 -2.35 -9.93 12.31
N GLU A 13 -3.63 -10.31 12.32
CA GLU A 13 -4.20 -11.38 13.13
C GLU A 13 -4.77 -12.46 12.17
N PRO A 14 -3.93 -13.35 11.64
CA PRO A 14 -4.33 -14.29 10.57
C PRO A 14 -5.45 -15.23 11.01
N GLU A 15 -5.46 -15.62 12.29
CA GLU A 15 -6.47 -16.48 12.90
C GLU A 15 -7.87 -15.86 12.86
N LYS A 16 -7.96 -14.53 12.85
CA LYS A 16 -9.22 -13.78 12.74
C LYS A 16 -9.49 -13.29 11.32
N GLY A 17 -8.54 -13.46 10.40
CA GLY A 17 -8.61 -12.92 9.04
C GLY A 17 -8.55 -11.38 8.99
N ILE A 18 -7.97 -10.75 10.01
CA ILE A 18 -7.91 -9.28 10.14
C ILE A 18 -6.47 -8.81 9.96
N ALA A 19 -6.29 -7.69 9.26
CA ALA A 19 -5.03 -6.98 9.12
C ALA A 19 -5.21 -5.49 9.43
N ARG A 20 -4.15 -4.82 9.85
CA ARG A 20 -4.10 -3.37 10.07
C ARG A 20 -3.21 -2.74 9.02
N VAL A 21 -3.77 -1.86 8.21
CA VAL A 21 -3.10 -1.23 7.07
C VAL A 21 -3.09 0.27 7.23
N ASP A 22 -1.95 0.90 6.97
CA ASP A 22 -1.79 2.35 6.88
C ASP A 22 -1.84 2.79 5.42
N PHE A 23 -2.64 3.82 5.15
CA PHE A 23 -2.90 4.35 3.81
C PHE A 23 -2.24 5.72 3.59
N GLY A 24 -1.16 6.04 4.28
CA GLY A 24 -0.44 7.29 4.04
C GLY A 24 -0.68 8.39 5.08
N ASP A 25 -1.60 8.18 6.00
CA ASP A 25 -2.01 9.16 7.00
C ASP A 25 -1.49 8.87 8.42
N GLY A 26 -0.76 7.77 8.61
CA GLY A 26 -0.23 7.40 9.92
C GLY A 26 -1.26 6.73 10.84
N VAL A 27 -2.47 6.45 10.33
CA VAL A 27 -3.56 5.85 11.10
C VAL A 27 -3.85 4.44 10.56
N PRO A 28 -3.45 3.39 11.29
CA PRO A 28 -3.75 2.02 10.90
C PRO A 28 -5.26 1.76 10.96
N ARG A 29 -5.79 1.14 9.90
CA ARG A 29 -7.21 0.78 9.78
C ARG A 29 -7.35 -0.72 9.62
N GLU A 30 -8.39 -1.28 10.22
CA GLU A 30 -8.68 -2.72 10.11
C GLU A 30 -9.28 -3.06 8.75
N VAL A 31 -8.75 -4.10 8.13
CA VAL A 31 -9.16 -4.64 6.83
C VAL A 31 -9.20 -6.17 6.90
N LEU A 32 -9.96 -6.79 6.02
CA LEU A 32 -10.04 -8.24 5.89
C LEU A 32 -8.91 -8.77 5.00
N ILE A 33 -8.35 -9.92 5.37
CA ILE A 33 -7.38 -10.64 4.54
C ILE A 33 -8.15 -11.47 3.52
N GLY A 34 -8.19 -11.02 2.26
CA GLY A 34 -8.88 -11.69 1.16
C GLY A 34 -7.99 -12.58 0.29
N ILE A 35 -6.67 -12.60 0.55
CA ILE A 35 -5.69 -13.35 -0.24
C ILE A 35 -5.24 -14.62 0.49
N THR A 36 -4.94 -15.66 -0.28
CA THR A 36 -4.44 -16.94 0.21
C THR A 36 -3.17 -17.34 -0.52
N GLY A 37 -2.10 -17.66 0.22
CA GLY A 37 -0.85 -18.17 -0.36
C GLY A 37 0.21 -17.09 -0.66
N GLU A 38 -0.15 -15.81 -0.62
CA GLU A 38 0.83 -14.71 -0.63
C GLU A 38 1.40 -14.50 0.78
N ARG A 39 2.71 -14.25 0.87
CA ARG A 39 3.40 -14.03 2.14
C ARG A 39 3.13 -12.59 2.60
N LEU A 40 2.22 -12.45 3.56
CA LEU A 40 1.96 -11.20 4.26
C LEU A 40 2.87 -11.10 5.49
N GLU A 41 3.63 -10.02 5.57
CA GLU A 41 4.49 -9.70 6.69
C GLU A 41 4.34 -8.23 7.04
N ARG A 42 4.77 -7.87 8.25
CA ARG A 42 4.83 -6.48 8.65
C ARG A 42 5.70 -5.69 7.66
N GLY A 43 5.17 -4.59 7.13
CA GLY A 43 5.77 -3.78 6.08
C GLY A 43 5.45 -4.22 4.65
N SER A 44 4.73 -5.32 4.42
CA SER A 44 4.24 -5.69 3.09
C SER A 44 3.36 -4.58 2.51
N LEU A 45 3.57 -4.28 1.23
CA LEU A 45 2.71 -3.38 0.48
C LEU A 45 1.52 -4.19 -0.07
N VAL A 46 0.32 -3.71 0.20
CA VAL A 46 -0.94 -4.38 -0.14
C VAL A 46 -1.85 -3.47 -0.93
N ILE A 47 -2.70 -4.05 -1.77
CA ILE A 47 -3.78 -3.34 -2.44
C ILE A 47 -5.08 -3.69 -1.74
N VAL A 48 -5.76 -2.67 -1.23
CA VAL A 48 -7.05 -2.83 -0.52
C VAL A 48 -8.18 -2.30 -1.39
N HIS A 49 -9.25 -3.08 -1.48
CA HIS A 49 -10.48 -2.70 -2.15
C HIS A 49 -11.66 -3.01 -1.25
N ALA A 50 -12.50 -2.00 -0.99
CA ALA A 50 -13.70 -2.13 -0.15
C ALA A 50 -13.43 -2.78 1.23
N GLY A 51 -12.28 -2.48 1.84
CA GLY A 51 -11.88 -3.02 3.15
C GLY A 51 -11.31 -4.45 3.11
N VAL A 52 -10.98 -4.97 1.93
CA VAL A 52 -10.39 -6.30 1.74
C VAL A 52 -9.06 -6.19 1.02
N ILE A 53 -8.03 -6.85 1.54
CA ILE A 53 -6.75 -7.03 0.83
C ILE A 53 -6.99 -8.00 -0.33
N ILE A 54 -6.74 -7.54 -1.56
CA ILE A 54 -6.97 -8.32 -2.78
C ILE A 54 -5.70 -8.78 -3.48
N SER A 55 -4.55 -8.14 -3.19
CA SER A 55 -3.23 -8.54 -3.69
C SER A 55 -2.13 -7.86 -2.89
N THR A 56 -0.92 -8.40 -2.96
CA THR A 56 0.30 -7.67 -2.60
C THR A 56 0.90 -6.96 -3.81
N ILE A 57 1.75 -5.98 -3.54
CA ILE A 57 2.59 -5.31 -4.54
C ILE A 57 4.00 -5.18 -3.98
N ASP A 58 5.02 -5.20 -4.81
CA ASP A 58 6.39 -4.93 -4.37
C ASP A 58 6.74 -3.44 -4.53
N GLU A 59 7.88 -3.01 -3.98
CA GLU A 59 8.32 -1.62 -4.09
C GLU A 59 8.47 -1.18 -5.54
N LYS A 60 8.97 -2.08 -6.40
CA LYS A 60 9.16 -1.81 -7.81
C LYS A 60 7.82 -1.59 -8.52
N GLY A 61 6.85 -2.49 -8.32
CA GLY A 61 5.52 -2.38 -8.88
C GLY A 61 4.78 -1.14 -8.38
N LEU A 62 5.01 -0.73 -7.12
CA LEU A 62 4.43 0.50 -6.59
C LEU A 62 5.00 1.75 -7.30
N VAL A 63 6.32 1.80 -7.53
CA VAL A 63 6.98 2.88 -8.28
C VAL A 63 6.53 2.90 -9.74
N GLU A 64 6.42 1.73 -10.38
CA GLU A 64 5.93 1.60 -11.75
C GLU A 64 4.48 2.10 -11.85
N THR A 65 3.62 1.74 -10.89
CA THR A 65 2.23 2.21 -10.82
C THR A 65 2.15 3.73 -10.71
N TYR A 66 2.98 4.34 -9.85
CA TYR A 66 3.06 5.79 -9.74
C TYR A 66 3.51 6.43 -11.06
N SER A 67 4.58 5.93 -11.68
CA SER A 67 5.09 6.46 -12.96
C SER A 67 4.01 6.41 -14.04
N LEU A 68 3.30 5.29 -14.15
CA LEU A 68 2.22 5.10 -15.12
C LEU A 68 1.07 6.07 -14.86
N LEU A 69 0.69 6.27 -13.60
CA LEU A 69 -0.37 7.20 -13.24
C LEU A 69 0.02 8.65 -13.50
N SER A 70 1.25 9.05 -13.18
CA SER A 70 1.80 10.37 -13.49
C SER A 70 1.79 10.65 -14.99
N ASP A 71 2.22 9.69 -15.81
CA ASP A 71 2.21 9.83 -17.28
C ASP A 71 0.78 10.00 -17.81
N LEU A 72 -0.19 9.20 -17.33
CA LEU A 72 -1.59 9.32 -17.71
C LEU A 72 -2.21 10.67 -17.32
N MET A 73 -1.89 11.18 -16.13
CA MET A 73 -2.36 12.49 -15.68
C MET A 73 -1.81 13.62 -16.55
N ARG A 74 -0.51 13.55 -16.88
CA ARG A 74 0.13 14.50 -17.79
C ARG A 74 -0.51 14.48 -19.18
N GLU A 75 -0.83 13.30 -19.71
CA GLU A 75 -1.52 13.14 -21.00
C GLU A 75 -2.96 13.67 -20.95
N ALA A 76 -3.65 13.51 -19.82
CA ALA A 76 -4.98 14.07 -19.57
C ALA A 76 -4.98 15.60 -19.39
N GLY A 77 -3.80 16.24 -19.35
CA GLY A 77 -3.66 17.68 -19.10
C GLY A 77 -3.85 18.07 -17.63
N GLU A 78 -3.85 17.09 -16.73
CA GLU A 78 -3.87 17.30 -15.29
C GLU A 78 -2.43 17.54 -14.79
N GLN A 79 -2.28 18.45 -13.83
CA GLN A 79 -0.97 18.71 -13.22
C GLN A 79 -0.65 17.60 -12.23
N GLU A 80 0.63 17.23 -12.13
CA GLU A 80 1.08 16.29 -11.10
C GLU A 80 0.70 16.82 -9.71
N ASP A 81 -0.12 16.04 -9.00
CA ASP A 81 -0.55 16.35 -7.64
C ASP A 81 0.60 16.05 -6.67
N GLU A 82 1.13 17.10 -6.01
CA GLU A 82 2.15 16.96 -4.96
C GLU A 82 1.71 15.98 -3.85
N GLY A 83 0.40 15.90 -3.58
CA GLY A 83 -0.18 14.95 -2.65
C GLY A 83 -0.02 13.50 -3.08
N MET A 84 -0.14 13.20 -4.38
CA MET A 84 0.08 11.85 -4.90
C MET A 84 1.52 11.42 -4.69
N ARG A 85 2.49 12.28 -5.03
CA ARG A 85 3.91 11.98 -4.83
C ARG A 85 4.23 11.73 -3.36
N SER A 86 3.78 12.62 -2.47
CA SER A 86 3.99 12.47 -1.02
C SER A 86 3.39 11.17 -0.48
N TYR A 87 2.24 10.75 -1.01
CA TYR A 87 1.57 9.52 -0.62
C TYR A 87 2.41 8.28 -1.00
N TYR A 88 2.88 8.18 -2.24
CA TYR A 88 3.70 7.05 -2.68
C TYR A 88 5.07 7.01 -1.96
N ASP A 89 5.71 8.16 -1.79
CA ASP A 89 6.98 8.27 -1.04
C ASP A 89 6.82 7.85 0.42
N TYR A 90 5.69 8.20 1.05
CA TYR A 90 5.37 7.77 2.40
C TYR A 90 5.26 6.25 2.51
N LEU A 91 4.49 5.61 1.62
CA LEU A 91 4.29 4.17 1.65
C LEU A 91 5.60 3.40 1.50
N LEU A 92 6.46 3.83 0.57
CA LEU A 92 7.79 3.25 0.37
C LEU A 92 8.66 3.40 1.62
N ARG A 93 8.69 4.59 2.21
CA ARG A 93 9.46 4.85 3.43
C ARG A 93 8.98 3.98 4.60
N LEU A 94 7.67 3.92 4.82
CA LEU A 94 7.07 3.17 5.92
C LEU A 94 7.29 1.66 5.75
N SER A 95 7.08 1.14 4.54
CA SER A 95 7.36 -0.27 4.20
C SER A 95 8.82 -0.64 4.53
N ARG A 96 9.78 0.18 4.08
CA ARG A 96 11.22 -0.04 4.37
C ARG A 96 11.54 0.04 5.86
N GLN A 97 10.97 1.00 6.58
CA GLN A 97 11.18 1.14 8.01
C GLN A 97 10.70 -0.10 8.78
N LEU A 98 9.54 -0.64 8.40
CA LEU A 98 8.97 -1.81 9.06
C LEU A 98 9.71 -3.10 8.69
N ARG A 99 10.21 -3.23 7.46
CA ARG A 99 10.99 -4.39 7.00
C ARG A 99 12.45 -4.36 7.47
N GLY A 100 13.02 -3.18 7.67
CA GLY A 100 14.39 -2.99 8.17
C GLY A 100 14.50 -2.96 9.70
N GLY A 101 13.36 -2.91 10.40
CA GLY A 101 13.28 -2.86 11.86
C GLY A 101 13.72 -4.12 12.61
N ASP A 102 13.98 -5.24 11.91
CA ASP A 102 14.50 -6.49 12.49
C ASP A 102 16.03 -6.49 12.75
N SER A 103 16.61 -5.31 12.97
CA SER A 103 18.04 -5.14 13.28
C SER A 103 18.29 -4.39 14.59
N SER A 104 17.65 -4.83 15.68
CA SER A 104 18.04 -4.50 17.06
C SER A 104 17.74 -5.65 18.01
#